data_AF-A0A1G2LF21-F1
#
_entry.id   AF-A0A1G2LF21-F1
#
_cell.length_a   1.000
_cell.length_b   1.000
_cell.length_c   1.000
_cell.angle_alpha   90.00
_cell.angle_beta   90.00
_cell.angle_gamma   90.00
#
_symmetry.space_group_name_H-M   'P 1'
#
loop_
_entity.id
_entity.type
_entity.pdbx_description
1 polymer ?
#
loop_
_entity_poly.entity_id
_entity_poly.type
_entity_poly.pdbx_seq_one_letter_code
_entity_poly.pdbx_strand_id
1 'polypeptide(L)'
;MNNRRAIRRILAAWGSSERRLPLRHEILKGKILASVESVPPEMSAAPRHLPWLSFALTGFAALVLLVSWSGVDRGRGEKNAPFTDIPLIGMPAAEPRGADALPEQSSLAPSRGKESAPDFMLRPWPEPNVPITDPREFLKTDYRAMMRTRRVEELARRIETTARGFGGRMDSMTSSKKFGFVAFVVPANKFEAFRREFEGLVNPRFLTVEIRTENLLPQKQSLEERKKQAEQTLSEFRANRQSVVSDHNGIVSALQSQLAAIRDELALLRDEETDDPARKAEIASRIQELLRQENRFTLRLINENASYGEKINSLDQMIRNAEMNLQNINSQDQGILDTVATVRGTVSLNWISIGEVIELYISFYWIAFLFSVAAVASYLWHRRRSRMALP
;
A
#
# COMPACT_ATOMS: atom_id res chain seq x y z
N MET A 1 -42.95 -62.45 -59.28
CA MET A 1 -44.21 -62.75 -59.99
C MET A 1 -43.92 -63.71 -61.15
N ASN A 2 -44.32 -65.01 -61.10
CA ASN A 2 -44.72 -65.86 -62.26
C ASN A 2 -44.76 -67.38 -61.99
N ASN A 3 -44.47 -67.87 -60.78
CA ASN A 3 -44.36 -69.31 -60.54
C ASN A 3 -45.69 -70.07 -60.78
N ARG A 4 -46.85 -69.46 -60.48
CA ARG A 4 -48.18 -70.07 -60.75
C ARG A 4 -48.49 -70.23 -62.25
N ARG A 5 -48.02 -69.34 -63.11
CA ARG A 5 -48.22 -69.45 -64.58
C ARG A 5 -47.29 -70.49 -65.18
N ALA A 6 -46.04 -70.57 -64.70
CA ALA A 6 -45.08 -71.58 -65.11
C ALA A 6 -45.57 -73.00 -64.78
N ILE A 7 -46.05 -73.21 -63.54
CA ILE A 7 -46.60 -74.51 -63.10
C ILE A 7 -47.83 -74.91 -63.93
N ARG A 8 -48.74 -73.96 -64.20
CA ARG A 8 -49.93 -74.24 -65.05
C ARG A 8 -49.56 -74.62 -66.47
N ARG A 9 -48.54 -73.99 -67.08
CA ARG A 9 -48.08 -74.36 -68.43
C ARG A 9 -47.50 -75.78 -68.48
N ILE A 10 -46.70 -76.15 -67.48
CA ILE A 10 -46.06 -77.47 -67.43
C ILE A 10 -47.12 -78.58 -67.26
N LEU A 11 -48.11 -78.36 -66.38
CA LEU A 11 -49.21 -79.30 -66.18
C LEU A 11 -50.15 -79.40 -67.40
N ALA A 12 -50.46 -78.26 -68.04
CA ALA A 12 -51.30 -78.24 -69.24
C ALA A 12 -50.64 -78.93 -70.44
N ALA A 13 -49.32 -78.72 -70.64
CA ALA A 13 -48.55 -79.38 -71.67
C ALA A 13 -48.56 -80.91 -71.47
N TRP A 14 -48.34 -81.37 -70.24
CA TRP A 14 -48.38 -82.80 -69.91
C TRP A 14 -49.75 -83.44 -70.15
N GLY A 15 -50.82 -82.78 -69.67
CA GLY A 15 -52.19 -83.25 -69.87
C GLY A 15 -52.59 -83.34 -71.34
N SER A 16 -52.04 -82.47 -72.19
CA SER A 16 -52.30 -82.46 -73.63
C SER A 16 -51.55 -83.57 -74.41
N SER A 17 -50.36 -83.96 -73.97
CA SER A 17 -49.50 -84.93 -74.68
C SER A 17 -49.74 -86.38 -74.30
N GLU A 18 -50.09 -86.68 -73.04
CA GLU A 18 -50.06 -88.07 -72.54
C GLU A 18 -51.43 -88.65 -72.12
N ARG A 19 -52.48 -87.82 -71.98
CA ARG A 19 -53.89 -88.19 -71.69
C ARG A 19 -54.10 -89.35 -70.68
N ARG A 20 -53.18 -89.52 -69.71
CA ARG A 20 -53.26 -90.44 -68.57
C ARG A 20 -52.64 -89.76 -67.33
N LEU A 21 -53.07 -90.17 -66.14
CA LEU A 21 -52.48 -89.72 -64.87
C LEU A 21 -51.05 -90.26 -64.74
N PRO A 22 -50.06 -89.44 -64.33
CA PRO A 22 -48.65 -89.84 -64.31
C PRO A 22 -48.40 -90.94 -63.27
N LEU A 23 -47.86 -92.08 -63.72
CA LEU A 23 -47.57 -93.25 -62.87
C LEU A 23 -46.35 -93.05 -61.93
N ARG A 24 -45.56 -91.98 -62.08
CA ARG A 24 -44.50 -91.57 -61.14
C ARG A 24 -44.40 -90.04 -61.04
N HIS A 25 -44.66 -89.49 -59.86
CA HIS A 25 -44.80 -88.04 -59.60
C HIS A 25 -43.47 -87.26 -59.50
N GLU A 26 -42.34 -87.96 -59.39
CA GLU A 26 -41.03 -87.35 -59.11
C GLU A 26 -40.45 -86.52 -60.28
N ILE A 27 -40.70 -86.94 -61.53
CA ILE A 27 -40.19 -86.25 -62.72
C ILE A 27 -40.84 -84.87 -62.88
N LEU A 28 -42.12 -84.77 -62.53
CA LEU A 28 -42.91 -83.54 -62.67
C LEU A 28 -42.64 -82.57 -61.50
N LYS A 29 -42.38 -83.13 -60.30
CA LYS A 29 -41.95 -82.37 -59.12
C LYS A 29 -40.56 -81.75 -59.30
N GLY A 30 -39.61 -82.49 -59.87
CA GLY A 30 -38.27 -81.97 -60.17
C GLY A 30 -38.27 -80.78 -61.13
N LYS A 31 -39.10 -80.83 -62.19
CA LYS A 31 -39.26 -79.71 -63.14
C LYS A 31 -39.92 -78.47 -62.53
N ILE A 32 -40.80 -78.64 -61.54
CA ILE A 32 -41.45 -77.53 -60.84
C ILE A 32 -40.48 -76.87 -59.85
N LEU A 33 -39.74 -77.66 -59.05
CA LEU A 33 -38.79 -77.13 -58.06
C LEU A 33 -37.64 -76.36 -58.70
N ALA A 34 -37.10 -76.86 -59.83
CA ALA A 34 -36.06 -76.16 -60.59
C ALA A 34 -36.50 -74.79 -61.15
N SER A 35 -37.81 -74.55 -61.29
CA SER A 35 -38.36 -73.28 -61.78
C SER A 35 -38.66 -72.24 -60.68
N VAL A 36 -38.55 -72.62 -59.40
CA VAL A 36 -38.97 -71.81 -58.25
C VAL A 36 -37.78 -71.21 -57.47
N GLU A 37 -36.58 -71.79 -57.57
CA GLU A 37 -35.47 -71.56 -56.63
C GLU A 37 -34.38 -70.58 -57.10
N SER A 38 -34.65 -69.66 -58.03
CA SER A 38 -33.64 -68.74 -58.56
C SER A 38 -33.83 -67.26 -58.18
N VAL A 39 -33.97 -66.94 -56.88
CA VAL A 39 -33.83 -65.55 -56.40
C VAL A 39 -33.10 -65.52 -55.05
N PRO A 40 -31.83 -65.07 -54.96
CA PRO A 40 -31.16 -64.83 -53.68
C PRO A 40 -31.59 -63.49 -53.04
N PRO A 41 -31.59 -63.35 -51.70
CA PRO A 41 -32.03 -62.12 -51.03
C PRO A 41 -30.96 -61.02 -51.05
N GLU A 42 -31.36 -59.78 -51.38
CA GLU A 42 -30.55 -58.57 -51.21
C GLU A 42 -30.37 -58.21 -49.73
N MET A 43 -29.12 -58.08 -49.28
CA MET A 43 -28.79 -57.46 -47.99
C MET A 43 -28.85 -55.93 -48.13
N SER A 44 -29.85 -55.30 -47.51
CA SER A 44 -29.91 -53.84 -47.35
C SER A 44 -29.17 -53.40 -46.07
N ALA A 45 -28.13 -52.60 -46.22
CA ALA A 45 -27.40 -52.01 -45.10
C ALA A 45 -28.22 -50.86 -44.47
N ALA A 46 -28.63 -51.03 -43.20
CA ALA A 46 -29.27 -49.96 -42.44
C ALA A 46 -28.25 -48.86 -42.05
N PRO A 47 -28.61 -47.56 -42.13
CA PRO A 47 -27.68 -46.47 -41.81
C PRO A 47 -27.43 -46.41 -40.30
N ARG A 48 -26.14 -46.49 -39.91
CA ARG A 48 -25.69 -46.27 -38.52
C ARG A 48 -25.79 -44.77 -38.19
N HIS A 49 -26.84 -44.35 -37.50
CA HIS A 49 -26.92 -43.00 -36.94
C HIS A 49 -25.91 -42.88 -35.79
N LEU A 50 -24.82 -42.14 -36.00
CA LEU A 50 -23.85 -41.77 -34.96
C LEU A 50 -24.49 -40.83 -33.93
N PRO A 51 -24.14 -40.92 -32.62
CA PRO A 51 -24.66 -40.03 -31.57
C PRO A 51 -24.02 -38.65 -31.64
N TRP A 52 -24.31 -37.91 -32.72
CA TRP A 52 -23.73 -36.60 -32.99
C TRP A 52 -23.94 -35.61 -31.83
N LEU A 53 -25.08 -35.70 -31.14
CA LEU A 53 -25.40 -34.84 -30.00
C LEU A 53 -24.45 -35.05 -28.81
N SER A 54 -24.08 -36.30 -28.52
CA SER A 54 -23.14 -36.59 -27.43
C SER A 54 -21.74 -36.07 -27.76
N PHE A 55 -21.30 -36.18 -29.01
CA PHE A 55 -20.02 -35.62 -29.47
C PHE A 55 -20.01 -34.08 -29.45
N ALA A 56 -21.13 -33.45 -29.83
CA ALA A 56 -21.26 -31.99 -29.76
C ALA A 56 -21.20 -31.49 -28.30
N LEU A 57 -21.88 -32.17 -27.38
CA LEU A 57 -21.90 -31.80 -25.95
C LEU A 57 -20.55 -32.04 -25.25
N THR A 58 -19.84 -33.14 -25.53
CA THR A 58 -18.47 -33.33 -25.02
C THR A 58 -17.49 -32.35 -25.65
N GLY A 59 -17.63 -32.03 -26.94
CA GLY A 59 -16.85 -30.98 -27.59
C GLY A 59 -17.06 -29.61 -26.93
N PHE A 60 -18.30 -29.28 -26.59
CA PHE A 60 -18.63 -28.05 -25.86
C PHE A 60 -18.04 -28.05 -24.44
N ALA A 61 -18.14 -29.16 -23.71
CA ALA A 61 -17.55 -29.29 -22.37
C ALA A 61 -16.02 -29.13 -22.41
N ALA A 62 -15.35 -29.73 -23.40
CA ALA A 62 -13.92 -29.61 -23.61
C ALA A 62 -13.52 -28.17 -23.98
N LEU A 63 -14.31 -27.48 -24.81
CA LEU A 63 -14.11 -26.07 -25.13
C LEU A 63 -14.25 -25.17 -23.90
N VAL A 64 -15.28 -25.39 -23.08
CA VAL A 64 -15.48 -24.65 -21.82
C VAL A 64 -14.30 -24.87 -20.87
N LEU A 65 -13.81 -26.11 -20.76
CA LEU A 65 -12.63 -26.41 -19.94
C LEU A 65 -11.35 -25.79 -20.51
N LEU A 66 -11.15 -25.80 -21.84
CA LEU A 66 -10.00 -25.16 -22.50
C LEU A 66 -10.03 -23.63 -22.37
N VAL A 67 -11.19 -23.00 -22.46
CA VAL A 67 -11.36 -21.56 -22.19
C VAL A 67 -11.10 -21.26 -20.72
N SER A 68 -11.55 -22.13 -19.80
CA SER A 68 -11.23 -21.99 -18.38
C SER A 68 -9.73 -22.16 -18.12
N TRP A 69 -9.05 -23.08 -18.82
CA TRP A 69 -7.63 -23.36 -18.64
C TRP A 69 -6.73 -22.29 -19.29
N SER A 70 -7.10 -21.76 -20.46
CA SER A 70 -6.40 -20.63 -21.10
C SER A 70 -6.71 -19.27 -20.45
N GLY A 71 -7.83 -19.16 -19.73
CA GLY A 71 -8.15 -18.02 -18.87
C GLY A 71 -7.37 -18.00 -17.55
N VAL A 72 -6.86 -19.16 -17.10
CA VAL A 72 -6.07 -19.28 -15.87
C VAL A 72 -4.76 -18.49 -15.96
N ASP A 73 -4.17 -18.31 -17.15
CA ASP A 73 -2.93 -17.51 -17.28
C ASP A 73 -3.19 -16.00 -17.46
N ARG A 74 -4.39 -15.58 -17.86
CA ARG A 74 -4.74 -14.14 -17.93
C ARG A 74 -5.32 -13.57 -16.64
N GLY A 75 -5.78 -14.40 -15.70
CA GLY A 75 -6.39 -13.95 -14.44
C GLY A 75 -5.66 -14.38 -13.16
N ARG A 76 -4.55 -15.13 -13.26
CA ARG A 76 -3.81 -15.64 -12.09
C ARG A 76 -2.43 -14.99 -11.89
N GLY A 77 -1.95 -14.22 -12.87
CA GLY A 77 -0.72 -13.41 -12.74
C GLY A 77 -0.87 -12.15 -11.87
N GLU A 78 -2.09 -11.66 -11.64
CA GLU A 78 -2.35 -10.48 -10.78
C GLU A 78 -2.83 -10.84 -9.37
N LYS A 79 -3.00 -12.13 -9.06
CA LYS A 79 -3.56 -12.54 -7.76
C LYS A 79 -2.51 -12.71 -6.66
N ASN A 80 -1.21 -12.62 -6.96
CA ASN A 80 -0.11 -12.68 -6.00
C ASN A 80 1.12 -11.90 -6.50
N ALA A 81 0.97 -10.69 -7.03
CA ALA A 81 2.13 -9.81 -7.09
C ALA A 81 2.48 -9.42 -5.65
N PRO A 82 3.70 -9.67 -5.14
CA PRO A 82 4.15 -9.01 -3.93
C PRO A 82 3.98 -7.51 -4.16
N PHE A 83 3.39 -6.87 -3.18
CA PHE A 83 3.01 -5.46 -3.15
C PHE A 83 4.28 -4.59 -3.29
N THR A 84 4.78 -4.42 -4.52
CA THR A 84 5.90 -3.51 -4.80
C THR A 84 5.33 -2.12 -5.03
N ASP A 85 5.64 -1.25 -4.08
CA ASP A 85 5.66 0.21 -4.12
C ASP A 85 5.06 0.84 -5.39
N ILE A 86 3.79 1.22 -5.29
CA ILE A 86 3.21 2.19 -6.21
C ILE A 86 3.71 3.57 -5.73
N PRO A 87 4.48 4.30 -6.54
CA PRO A 87 5.00 5.59 -6.14
C PRO A 87 3.83 6.55 -5.89
N LEU A 88 3.90 7.23 -4.74
CA LEU A 88 3.02 8.31 -4.33
C LEU A 88 3.17 9.45 -5.35
N ILE A 89 2.32 9.47 -6.38
CA ILE A 89 2.25 10.59 -7.33
C ILE A 89 1.61 11.77 -6.59
N GLY A 90 2.45 12.68 -6.10
CA GLY A 90 1.99 13.85 -5.35
C GLY A 90 3.09 14.65 -4.65
N MET A 91 4.26 14.83 -5.27
CA MET A 91 5.17 15.94 -4.93
C MET A 91 5.80 16.46 -6.24
N PRO A 92 5.78 17.77 -6.52
CA PRO A 92 6.59 18.32 -7.59
C PRO A 92 8.06 18.17 -7.18
N ALA A 93 8.77 17.28 -7.88
CA ALA A 93 10.22 17.23 -7.83
C ALA A 93 10.76 18.53 -8.41
N ALA A 94 11.40 19.35 -7.57
CA ALA A 94 12.28 20.41 -8.05
C ALA A 94 13.44 19.73 -8.79
N GLU A 95 13.53 19.96 -10.10
CA GLU A 95 14.66 19.54 -10.92
C GLU A 95 15.98 20.08 -10.34
N PRO A 96 16.99 19.23 -10.10
CA PRO A 96 18.35 19.72 -9.98
C PRO A 96 18.87 20.04 -11.38
N ARG A 97 18.87 21.33 -11.72
CA ARG A 97 19.66 21.86 -12.83
C ARG A 97 21.15 21.63 -12.55
N GLY A 98 21.81 20.94 -13.50
CA GLY A 98 23.22 21.04 -13.88
C GLY A 98 24.26 21.23 -12.77
N ALA A 99 24.90 20.14 -12.36
CA ALA A 99 26.24 20.21 -11.79
C ALA A 99 27.25 20.07 -12.92
N ASP A 100 27.72 21.22 -13.41
CA ASP A 100 28.97 21.31 -14.16
C ASP A 100 30.13 20.80 -13.30
N ALA A 101 30.94 19.95 -13.92
CA ALA A 101 32.19 19.47 -13.38
C ALA A 101 33.22 20.60 -13.33
N LEU A 102 33.75 20.93 -12.15
CA LEU A 102 35.04 21.61 -11.97
C LEU A 102 35.71 21.13 -10.66
N PRO A 103 37.05 21.21 -10.56
CA PRO A 103 37.87 20.09 -10.10
C PRO A 103 38.40 20.23 -8.68
N GLU A 104 38.93 19.11 -8.17
CA GLU A 104 39.87 19.04 -7.05
C GLU A 104 40.93 20.14 -7.14
N GLN A 105 40.91 21.06 -6.17
CA GLN A 105 42.10 21.79 -5.75
C GLN A 105 42.25 21.67 -4.24
N SER A 106 43.15 20.75 -3.89
CA SER A 106 43.91 20.71 -2.66
C SER A 106 44.52 22.08 -2.34
N SER A 107 44.21 22.61 -1.16
CA SER A 107 45.03 23.62 -0.50
C SER A 107 45.17 23.30 0.97
N LEU A 108 46.41 22.99 1.36
CA LEU A 108 46.89 22.89 2.72
C LEU A 108 46.94 24.29 3.36
N ALA A 109 46.44 24.44 4.60
CA ALA A 109 46.92 25.37 5.65
C ALA A 109 46.09 25.16 6.96
N PRO A 110 46.57 25.49 8.18
CA PRO A 110 46.79 24.49 9.23
C PRO A 110 45.76 24.49 10.37
N SER A 111 45.63 23.32 10.98
CA SER A 111 44.91 23.03 12.22
C SER A 111 45.43 23.85 13.41
N ARG A 112 44.51 24.56 14.09
CA ARG A 112 44.76 25.23 15.37
C ARG A 112 43.58 24.97 16.31
N GLY A 113 43.86 24.27 17.41
CA GLY A 113 43.05 24.26 18.64
C GLY A 113 41.78 23.40 18.60
N LYS A 114 41.91 22.10 18.89
CA LYS A 114 40.78 21.27 19.33
C LYS A 114 40.38 21.69 20.74
N GLU A 115 39.31 22.45 20.89
CA GLU A 115 38.49 22.39 22.10
C GLU A 115 37.44 21.31 21.89
N SER A 116 37.56 20.24 22.68
CA SER A 116 36.66 19.11 22.64
C SER A 116 35.26 19.57 23.05
N ALA A 117 34.31 19.47 22.14
CA ALA A 117 32.90 19.44 22.50
C ALA A 117 32.67 18.29 23.50
N PRO A 118 31.90 18.48 24.57
CA PRO A 118 31.66 17.41 25.54
C PRO A 118 30.93 16.27 24.84
N ASP A 119 31.59 15.11 24.86
CA ASP A 119 31.08 13.82 24.39
C ASP A 119 30.02 13.34 25.38
N PHE A 120 28.79 13.84 25.25
CA PHE A 120 27.64 13.39 26.02
C PHE A 120 26.42 13.26 25.11
N MET A 121 26.35 12.15 24.37
CA MET A 121 25.08 11.56 23.96
C MET A 121 25.05 10.08 24.32
N LEU A 122 25.02 9.79 25.62
CA LEU A 122 24.50 8.52 26.11
C LEU A 122 22.99 8.51 25.85
N ARG A 123 22.58 7.89 24.73
CA ARG A 123 21.19 7.50 24.49
C ARG A 123 20.76 6.52 25.59
N PRO A 124 19.82 6.86 26.48
CA PRO A 124 19.25 5.89 27.39
C PRO A 124 18.31 4.98 26.60
N TRP A 125 18.46 3.67 26.78
CA TRP A 125 17.47 2.70 26.35
C TRP A 125 16.16 2.95 27.09
N PRO A 126 14.98 2.76 26.45
CA PRO A 126 13.70 3.04 27.06
C PRO A 126 13.46 2.12 28.26
N GLU A 127 13.23 2.70 29.43
CA GLU A 127 12.87 1.95 30.63
C GLU A 127 11.41 1.45 30.53
N PRO A 128 11.10 0.23 31.02
CA PRO A 128 9.86 -0.44 30.66
C PRO A 128 8.60 0.00 31.43
N ASN A 129 8.68 1.00 32.30
CA ASN A 129 7.60 1.24 33.27
C ASN A 129 7.45 2.70 33.69
N VAL A 130 7.25 3.58 32.70
CA VAL A 130 6.82 4.96 32.96
C VAL A 130 5.29 4.95 33.10
N PRO A 131 4.72 5.51 34.18
CA PRO A 131 3.27 5.59 34.36
C PRO A 131 2.61 6.35 33.20
N ILE A 132 1.49 5.81 32.72
CA ILE A 132 0.78 6.28 31.53
C ILE A 132 0.03 7.57 31.86
N THR A 133 0.43 8.69 31.24
CA THR A 133 -0.24 9.99 31.43
C THR A 133 -1.59 10.09 30.69
N ASP A 134 -1.74 9.39 29.55
CA ASP A 134 -2.98 9.36 28.75
C ASP A 134 -3.55 7.92 28.63
N PRO A 135 -4.69 7.61 29.26
CA PRO A 135 -5.30 6.27 29.27
C PRO A 135 -6.09 5.93 28.00
N ARG A 136 -6.07 6.76 26.95
CA ARG A 136 -6.80 6.51 25.70
C ARG A 136 -6.19 5.35 24.91
N GLU A 137 -7.05 4.63 24.19
CA GLU A 137 -6.62 3.67 23.18
C GLU A 137 -6.10 4.42 21.94
N PHE A 138 -4.78 4.42 21.75
CA PHE A 138 -4.14 5.06 20.60
C PHE A 138 -4.10 4.11 19.40
N LEU A 139 -5.27 3.80 18.85
CA LEU A 139 -5.38 2.88 17.72
C LEU A 139 -5.40 3.66 16.41
N LYS A 140 -4.41 3.40 15.54
CA LYS A 140 -4.45 3.82 14.15
C LYS A 140 -5.18 2.75 13.35
N THR A 141 -6.24 3.15 12.65
CA THR A 141 -6.96 2.27 11.74
C THR A 141 -6.74 2.72 10.31
N ASP A 142 -6.22 1.83 9.48
CA ASP A 142 -6.12 2.01 8.03
C ASP A 142 -7.14 1.09 7.35
N TYR A 143 -7.96 1.68 6.48
CA TYR A 143 -8.99 0.98 5.73
C TYR A 143 -8.60 0.89 4.24
N ARG A 144 -8.63 -0.31 3.68
CA ARG A 144 -8.41 -0.52 2.25
C ARG A 144 -9.51 -1.39 1.68
N ALA A 145 -10.13 -0.94 0.59
CA ALA A 145 -11.18 -1.69 -0.07
C ALA A 145 -10.97 -1.79 -1.59
N MET A 146 -11.31 -2.94 -2.13
CA MET A 146 -11.41 -3.20 -3.56
C MET A 146 -12.88 -3.45 -3.89
N MET A 147 -13.45 -2.63 -4.77
CA MET A 147 -14.83 -2.78 -5.23
C MET A 147 -14.88 -3.06 -6.72
N ARG A 148 -15.71 -4.02 -7.13
CA ARG A 148 -15.97 -4.34 -8.53
C ARG A 148 -17.37 -3.92 -8.92
N THR A 149 -17.51 -3.12 -9.97
CA THR A 149 -18.82 -2.62 -10.42
C THR A 149 -18.85 -2.39 -11.91
N ARG A 150 -20.02 -2.49 -12.54
CA ARG A 150 -20.19 -2.13 -13.95
C ARG A 150 -20.26 -0.63 -14.18
N ARG A 151 -20.53 0.17 -13.14
CA ARG A 151 -20.71 1.62 -13.19
C ARG A 151 -19.74 2.32 -12.25
N VAL A 152 -18.47 2.36 -12.65
CA VAL A 152 -17.37 2.88 -11.82
C VAL A 152 -17.57 4.35 -11.45
N GLU A 153 -17.92 5.20 -12.42
CA GLU A 153 -18.13 6.65 -12.20
C GLU A 153 -19.33 6.97 -11.30
N GLU A 154 -20.38 6.14 -11.33
CA GLU A 154 -21.55 6.31 -10.45
C GLU A 154 -21.19 5.90 -9.01
N LEU A 155 -20.48 4.77 -8.86
CA LEU A 155 -20.03 4.30 -7.56
C LEU A 155 -19.04 5.27 -6.92
N ALA A 156 -18.09 5.82 -7.68
CA ALA A 156 -17.15 6.83 -7.18
C ALA A 156 -17.86 8.05 -6.58
N ARG A 157 -18.88 8.58 -7.28
CA ARG A 157 -19.70 9.71 -6.78
C ARG A 157 -20.52 9.36 -5.54
N ARG A 158 -21.08 8.15 -5.48
CA ARG A 158 -21.80 7.66 -4.29
C ARG A 158 -20.85 7.57 -3.10
N ILE A 159 -19.65 7.03 -3.30
CA ILE A 159 -18.61 6.95 -2.26
C ILE A 159 -18.24 8.34 -1.75
N GLU A 160 -18.02 9.31 -2.64
CA GLU A 160 -17.75 10.70 -2.26
C GLU A 160 -18.89 11.28 -1.40
N THR A 161 -20.14 11.07 -1.82
CA THR A 161 -21.32 11.59 -1.11
C THR A 161 -21.44 10.95 0.27
N THR A 162 -21.25 9.64 0.37
CA THR A 162 -21.27 8.91 1.64
C THR A 162 -20.14 9.38 2.55
N ALA A 163 -18.89 9.42 2.07
CA ALA A 163 -17.75 9.87 2.87
C ALA A 163 -17.95 11.28 3.42
N ARG A 164 -18.43 12.22 2.59
CA ARG A 164 -18.77 13.58 3.03
C ARG A 164 -19.95 13.62 3.99
N GLY A 165 -20.98 12.79 3.79
CA GLY A 165 -22.14 12.68 4.68
C GLY A 165 -21.76 12.27 6.12
N PHE A 166 -20.72 11.44 6.28
CA PHE A 166 -20.19 11.07 7.59
C PHE A 166 -19.16 12.08 8.15
N GLY A 167 -19.04 13.26 7.54
CA GLY A 167 -18.08 14.29 7.94
C GLY A 167 -16.63 13.96 7.55
N GLY A 168 -16.44 13.06 6.59
CA GLY A 168 -15.14 12.75 6.02
C GLY A 168 -14.72 13.72 4.92
N ARG A 169 -13.41 13.78 4.68
CA ARG A 169 -12.79 14.54 3.59
C ARG A 169 -12.32 13.60 2.50
N MET A 170 -12.43 14.04 1.25
CA MET A 170 -11.83 13.35 0.11
C MET A 170 -10.44 13.92 -0.13
N ASP A 171 -9.41 13.09 -0.05
CA ASP A 171 -8.02 13.51 -0.30
C ASP A 171 -7.67 13.37 -1.78
N SER A 172 -8.20 12.36 -2.47
CA SER A 172 -8.10 12.23 -3.92
C SER A 172 -9.24 11.41 -4.49
N MET A 173 -9.64 11.72 -5.72
CA MET A 173 -10.62 10.93 -6.45
C MET A 173 -10.28 10.95 -7.94
N THR A 174 -10.14 9.78 -8.52
CA THR A 174 -10.05 9.59 -9.96
C THR A 174 -11.08 8.56 -10.39
N SER A 175 -11.75 8.80 -11.51
CA SER A 175 -12.73 7.86 -12.04
C SER A 175 -12.70 7.88 -13.55
N SER A 176 -12.75 6.69 -14.13
CA SER A 176 -12.93 6.45 -15.55
C SER A 176 -14.01 5.39 -15.74
N LYS A 177 -14.34 5.08 -17.00
CA LYS A 177 -15.30 4.02 -17.34
C LYS A 177 -14.92 2.64 -16.79
N LYS A 178 -13.61 2.36 -16.63
CA LYS A 178 -13.10 1.03 -16.26
C LYS A 178 -12.41 0.94 -14.90
N PHE A 179 -11.81 2.04 -14.45
CA PHE A 179 -11.01 2.08 -13.23
C PHE A 179 -11.30 3.37 -12.45
N GLY A 180 -11.21 3.30 -11.14
CA GLY A 180 -11.29 4.48 -10.28
C GLY A 180 -10.50 4.27 -9.00
N PHE A 181 -10.07 5.37 -8.41
CA PHE A 181 -9.37 5.39 -7.15
C PHE A 181 -9.95 6.49 -6.28
N VAL A 182 -10.13 6.18 -5.01
CA VAL A 182 -10.67 7.11 -4.02
C VAL A 182 -9.85 7.02 -2.75
N ALA A 183 -9.30 8.14 -2.30
CA ALA A 183 -8.70 8.25 -0.97
C ALA A 183 -9.52 9.22 -0.12
N PHE A 184 -9.80 8.83 1.12
CA PHE A 184 -10.61 9.60 2.04
C PHE A 184 -10.09 9.51 3.47
N VAL A 185 -10.58 10.41 4.32
CA VAL A 185 -10.35 10.42 5.76
C VAL A 185 -11.69 10.62 6.45
N VAL A 186 -12.03 9.78 7.42
CA VAL A 186 -13.30 9.84 8.17
C VAL A 186 -13.01 9.88 9.66
N PRO A 187 -13.77 10.65 10.48
CA PRO A 187 -13.62 10.62 11.93
C PRO A 187 -13.79 9.21 12.51
N ALA A 188 -12.89 8.80 13.41
CA ALA A 188 -12.87 7.44 13.97
C ALA A 188 -14.17 7.06 14.68
N ASN A 189 -14.80 8.01 15.39
CA ASN A 189 -16.07 7.81 16.06
C ASN A 189 -17.26 7.52 15.12
N LYS A 190 -17.16 7.87 13.83
CA LYS A 190 -18.20 7.65 12.81
C LYS A 190 -17.84 6.52 11.85
N PHE A 191 -16.64 5.98 11.95
CA PHE A 191 -16.11 5.02 11.00
C PHE A 191 -16.96 3.75 10.88
N GLU A 192 -17.43 3.18 11.98
CA GLU A 192 -18.25 1.94 11.94
C GLU A 192 -19.63 2.12 11.32
N ALA A 193 -20.21 3.32 11.43
CA ALA A 193 -21.47 3.64 10.75
C ALA A 193 -21.22 3.88 9.25
N PHE A 194 -20.18 4.67 8.93
CA PHE A 194 -19.73 4.89 7.57
C PHE A 194 -19.43 3.59 6.84
N ARG A 195 -18.68 2.68 7.49
CA ARG A 195 -18.28 1.38 6.94
C ARG A 195 -19.50 0.56 6.56
N ARG A 196 -20.52 0.47 7.42
CA ARG A 196 -21.74 -0.30 7.12
C ARG A 196 -22.49 0.23 5.90
N GLU A 197 -22.62 1.55 5.78
CA GLU A 197 -23.24 2.14 4.59
C GLU A 197 -22.38 1.98 3.33
N PHE A 198 -21.07 2.16 3.48
CA PHE A 198 -20.09 2.06 2.41
C PHE A 198 -20.00 0.64 1.84
N GLU A 199 -19.90 -0.38 2.69
CA GLU A 199 -19.91 -1.77 2.29
C GLU A 199 -21.27 -2.17 1.69
N GLY A 200 -22.37 -1.54 2.12
CA GLY A 200 -23.71 -1.73 1.54
C GLY A 200 -23.90 -1.21 0.12
N LEU A 201 -22.98 -0.37 -0.40
CA LEU A 201 -23.06 0.16 -1.77
C LEU A 201 -22.85 -0.93 -2.83
N VAL A 202 -22.20 -2.04 -2.47
CA VAL A 202 -21.81 -3.12 -3.38
C VAL A 202 -22.14 -4.46 -2.72
N ASN A 203 -22.55 -5.47 -3.50
CA ASN A 203 -22.76 -6.79 -2.93
C ASN A 203 -21.43 -7.33 -2.34
N PRO A 204 -21.43 -7.98 -1.16
CA PRO A 204 -20.21 -8.49 -0.51
C PRO A 204 -19.31 -9.34 -1.41
N ARG A 205 -19.86 -10.05 -2.40
CA ARG A 205 -19.06 -10.86 -3.33
C ARG A 205 -18.19 -10.04 -4.29
N PHE A 206 -18.53 -8.77 -4.52
CA PHE A 206 -17.75 -7.84 -5.35
C PHE A 206 -16.89 -6.88 -4.51
N LEU A 207 -16.79 -7.13 -3.20
CA LEU A 207 -16.07 -6.31 -2.26
C LEU A 207 -14.95 -7.14 -1.63
N THR A 208 -13.78 -6.53 -1.43
CA THR A 208 -12.69 -7.11 -0.64
C THR A 208 -12.15 -6.02 0.25
N VAL A 209 -12.14 -6.26 1.55
CA VAL A 209 -11.76 -5.27 2.56
C VAL A 209 -10.56 -5.78 3.34
N GLU A 210 -9.59 -4.91 3.57
CA GLU A 210 -8.47 -5.10 4.46
C GLU A 210 -8.48 -3.96 5.48
N ILE A 211 -8.52 -4.30 6.76
CA ILE A 211 -8.46 -3.34 7.87
C ILE A 211 -7.24 -3.68 8.70
N ARG A 212 -6.35 -2.69 8.86
CA ARG A 212 -5.18 -2.82 9.72
C ARG A 212 -5.34 -1.89 10.89
N THR A 213 -5.15 -2.42 12.09
CA THR A 213 -5.16 -1.64 13.33
C THR A 213 -3.79 -1.75 13.97
N GLU A 214 -3.18 -0.61 14.27
CA GLU A 214 -1.87 -0.52 14.91
C GLU A 214 -1.99 0.22 16.24
N ASN A 215 -1.32 -0.28 17.27
CA ASN A 215 -1.26 0.38 18.57
C ASN A 215 -0.11 1.40 18.60
N LEU A 216 -0.45 2.69 18.63
CA LEU A 216 0.49 3.80 18.72
C LEU A 216 0.82 4.20 20.17
N LEU A 217 0.26 3.53 21.17
CA LEU A 217 0.52 3.84 22.59
C LEU A 217 2.03 3.82 22.94
N PRO A 218 2.84 2.83 22.50
CA PRO A 218 4.28 2.86 22.77
C PRO A 218 4.99 4.06 22.14
N GLN A 219 4.53 4.49 20.96
CA GLN A 219 5.09 5.66 20.26
C GLN A 219 4.74 6.95 21.00
N LYS A 220 3.51 7.05 21.52
CA LYS A 220 3.05 8.18 22.36
C LYS A 220 3.86 8.28 23.66
N GLN A 221 4.02 7.17 24.39
CA GLN A 221 4.83 7.13 25.62
C GLN A 221 6.27 7.56 25.36
N SER A 222 6.88 7.05 24.28
CA SER A 222 8.21 7.46 23.84
C SER A 222 8.30 8.96 23.53
N LEU A 223 7.26 9.58 22.98
CA LEU A 223 7.24 11.03 22.72
C LEU A 223 7.07 11.84 24.00
N GLU A 224 6.24 11.39 24.94
CA GLU A 224 6.08 12.05 26.24
C GLU A 224 7.40 12.08 27.02
N GLU A 225 8.12 10.95 27.07
CA GLU A 225 9.42 10.88 27.72
C GLU A 225 10.45 11.78 27.02
N ARG A 226 10.50 11.76 25.69
CA ARG A 226 11.37 12.66 24.90
C ARG A 226 11.03 14.13 25.12
N LYS A 227 9.75 14.46 25.23
CA LYS A 227 9.29 15.83 25.52
C LYS A 227 9.78 16.27 26.89
N LYS A 228 9.58 15.45 27.92
CA LYS A 228 10.04 15.73 29.28
C LYS A 228 11.55 15.97 29.34
N GLN A 229 12.33 15.12 28.67
CA GLN A 229 13.78 15.29 28.57
C GLN A 229 14.15 16.59 27.85
N ALA A 230 13.50 16.91 26.73
CA ALA A 230 13.74 18.16 26.00
C ALA A 230 13.38 19.42 26.82
N GLU A 231 12.28 19.38 27.57
CA GLU A 231 11.88 20.46 28.48
C GLU A 231 12.91 20.67 29.59
N GLN A 232 13.43 19.59 30.17
CA GLN A 232 14.48 19.65 31.18
C GLN A 232 15.77 20.27 30.61
N THR A 233 16.25 19.79 29.46
CA THR A 233 17.45 20.35 28.81
C THR A 233 17.27 21.84 28.47
N LEU A 234 16.09 22.24 27.99
CA LEU A 234 15.79 23.65 27.71
C LEU A 234 15.83 24.51 29.00
N SER A 235 15.28 23.98 30.10
CA SER A 235 15.34 24.64 31.40
C SER A 235 16.78 24.80 31.89
N GLU A 236 17.62 23.76 31.74
CA GLU A 236 19.04 23.79 32.09
C GLU A 236 19.80 24.85 31.27
N PHE A 237 19.59 24.92 29.96
CA PHE A 237 20.23 25.95 29.13
C PHE A 237 19.79 27.37 29.53
N ARG A 238 18.51 27.56 29.86
CA ARG A 238 18.00 28.87 30.33
C ARG A 238 18.60 29.24 31.69
N ALA A 239 18.73 28.28 32.60
CA ALA A 239 19.38 28.48 33.89
C ALA A 239 20.86 28.84 33.74
N ASN A 240 21.60 28.10 32.90
CA ASN A 240 23.00 28.38 32.59
C ASN A 240 23.18 29.77 31.98
N ARG A 241 22.31 30.16 31.06
CA ARG A 241 22.29 31.50 30.48
C ARG A 241 22.12 32.58 31.56
N GLN A 242 21.18 32.39 32.48
CA GLN A 242 20.96 33.33 33.57
C GLN A 242 22.18 33.43 34.51
N SER A 243 22.83 32.30 34.81
CA SER A 243 24.07 32.28 35.60
C SER A 243 25.18 33.09 34.91
N VAL A 244 25.43 32.82 33.62
CA VAL A 244 26.47 33.52 32.85
C VAL A 244 26.23 35.03 32.81
N VAL A 245 24.98 35.47 32.64
CA VAL A 245 24.61 36.90 32.68
C VAL A 245 24.88 37.49 34.07
N SER A 246 24.50 36.80 35.13
CA SER A 246 24.70 37.25 36.50
C SER A 246 26.20 37.37 36.84
N ASP A 247 26.98 36.36 36.48
CA ASP A 247 28.43 36.31 36.74
C ASP A 247 29.14 37.44 35.98
N HIS A 248 28.81 37.62 34.70
CA HIS A 248 29.34 38.70 33.88
C HIS A 248 29.06 40.08 34.48
N ASN A 249 27.80 40.35 34.87
CA ASN A 249 27.41 41.62 35.48
C ASN A 249 28.18 41.88 36.78
N GLY A 250 28.41 40.85 37.60
CA GLY A 250 29.20 40.94 38.82
C GLY A 250 30.66 41.30 38.54
N ILE A 251 31.29 40.64 37.56
CA ILE A 251 32.68 40.90 37.16
C ILE A 251 32.82 42.32 36.58
N VAL A 252 31.93 42.72 35.67
CA VAL A 252 31.94 44.06 35.07
C VAL A 252 31.78 45.14 36.13
N SER A 253 30.83 44.98 37.06
CA SER A 253 30.63 45.94 38.15
C SER A 253 31.87 46.07 39.03
N ALA A 254 32.50 44.94 39.40
CA ALA A 254 33.74 44.95 40.18
C ALA A 254 34.90 45.65 39.46
N LEU A 255 35.09 45.35 38.17
CA LEU A 255 36.14 45.98 37.35
C LEU A 255 35.89 47.48 37.16
N GLN A 256 34.65 47.89 36.93
CA GLN A 256 34.28 49.30 36.79
C GLN A 256 34.49 50.07 38.10
N SER A 257 34.18 49.48 39.25
CA SER A 257 34.46 50.09 40.56
C SER A 257 35.95 50.29 40.79
N GLN A 258 36.80 49.32 40.41
CA GLN A 258 38.26 49.45 40.52
C GLN A 258 38.82 50.53 39.59
N LEU A 259 38.31 50.60 38.36
CA LEU A 259 38.68 51.66 37.41
C LEU A 259 38.27 53.05 37.91
N ALA A 260 37.08 53.19 38.51
CA ALA A 260 36.63 54.44 39.09
C ALA A 260 37.58 54.90 40.23
N ALA A 261 37.88 54.00 41.18
CA ALA A 261 38.80 54.30 42.28
C ALA A 261 40.20 54.73 41.79
N ILE A 262 40.74 54.06 40.76
CA ILE A 262 42.03 54.43 40.16
C ILE A 262 41.96 55.82 39.52
N ARG A 263 40.88 56.14 38.82
CA ARG A 263 40.70 57.45 38.17
C ARG A 263 40.56 58.57 39.18
N ASP A 264 39.85 58.33 40.28
CA ASP A 264 39.72 59.28 41.38
C ASP A 264 41.08 59.53 42.04
N GLU A 265 41.88 58.48 42.31
CA GLU A 265 43.23 58.63 42.87
C GLU A 265 44.18 59.35 41.90
N LEU A 266 44.09 59.05 40.59
CA LEU A 266 44.87 59.74 39.56
C LEU A 266 44.53 61.23 39.47
N ALA A 267 43.26 61.60 39.63
CA ALA A 267 42.83 63.00 39.66
C ALA A 267 43.43 63.73 40.87
N LEU A 268 43.28 63.15 42.07
CA LEU A 268 43.82 63.71 43.31
C LEU A 268 45.33 63.93 43.26
N LEU A 269 46.10 62.95 42.76
CA LEU A 269 47.56 63.04 42.67
C LEU A 269 48.04 64.05 41.62
N ARG A 270 47.24 64.32 40.58
CA ARG A 270 47.57 65.31 39.55
C ARG A 270 47.30 66.74 40.01
N ASP A 271 46.32 66.91 40.88
CA ASP A 271 45.94 68.21 41.45
C ASP A 271 46.78 68.57 42.70
N GLU A 272 47.63 67.66 43.20
CA GLU A 272 48.51 67.90 44.35
C GLU A 272 49.71 68.79 43.97
N GLU A 273 49.65 70.07 44.33
CA GLU A 273 50.79 71.00 44.23
C GLU A 273 51.70 70.88 45.46
N THR A 274 52.99 70.61 45.21
CA THR A 274 54.02 70.53 46.25
C THR A 274 55.33 71.06 45.71
N ASP A 275 56.17 71.65 46.56
CA ASP A 275 57.52 72.14 46.19
C ASP A 275 58.63 71.18 46.63
N ASP A 276 58.30 70.12 47.38
CA ASP A 276 59.27 69.12 47.82
C ASP A 276 59.65 68.18 46.66
N PRO A 277 60.94 68.13 46.25
CA PRO A 277 61.39 67.24 45.19
C PRO A 277 61.21 65.75 45.51
N ALA A 278 61.27 65.34 46.79
CA ALA A 278 61.07 63.95 47.17
C ALA A 278 59.61 63.52 46.96
N ARG A 279 58.65 64.36 47.40
CA ARG A 279 57.22 64.15 47.17
C ARG A 279 56.85 64.14 45.69
N LYS A 280 57.43 65.02 44.87
CA LYS A 280 57.23 65.02 43.41
C LYS A 280 57.62 63.68 42.77
N ALA A 281 58.75 63.10 43.18
CA ALA A 281 59.19 61.81 42.68
C ALA A 281 58.26 60.66 43.10
N GLU A 282 57.73 60.69 44.32
CA GLU A 282 56.76 59.72 44.83
C GLU A 282 55.44 59.77 44.05
N ILE A 283 54.87 60.98 43.86
CA ILE A 283 53.65 61.20 43.08
C ILE A 283 53.82 60.67 41.65
N ALA A 284 54.94 61.00 41.00
CA ALA A 284 55.23 60.52 39.65
C ALA A 284 55.29 58.97 39.57
N SER A 285 55.92 58.33 40.56
CA SER A 285 55.97 56.86 40.65
C SER A 285 54.58 56.25 40.84
N ARG A 286 53.78 56.83 41.74
CA ARG A 286 52.41 56.35 42.02
C ARG A 286 51.50 56.51 40.81
N ILE A 287 51.57 57.63 40.09
CA ILE A 287 50.83 57.85 38.84
C ILE A 287 51.19 56.77 37.81
N GLN A 288 52.47 56.47 37.62
CA GLN A 288 52.90 55.44 36.67
C GLN A 288 52.37 54.06 37.04
N GLU A 289 52.32 53.72 38.33
CA GLU A 289 51.75 52.46 38.79
C GLU A 289 50.23 52.39 38.57
N LEU A 290 49.49 53.46 38.90
CA LEU A 290 48.05 53.54 38.67
C LEU A 290 47.69 53.43 37.19
N LEU A 291 48.46 54.06 36.29
CA LEU A 291 48.25 53.94 34.83
C LEU A 291 48.48 52.50 34.33
N ARG A 292 49.44 51.76 34.92
CA ARG A 292 49.61 50.33 34.60
C ARG A 292 48.42 49.50 35.09
N GLN A 293 47.91 49.80 36.28
CA GLN A 293 46.74 49.12 36.83
C GLN A 293 45.47 49.41 36.03
N GLU A 294 45.26 50.66 35.61
CA GLU A 294 44.14 51.05 34.73
C GLU A 294 44.16 50.25 33.42
N ASN A 295 45.33 50.16 32.76
CA ASN A 295 45.48 49.36 31.55
C ASN A 295 45.18 47.88 31.80
N ARG A 296 45.64 47.30 32.91
CA ARG A 296 45.36 45.90 33.26
C ARG A 296 43.87 45.64 33.44
N PHE A 297 43.16 46.50 34.17
CA PHE A 297 41.72 46.34 34.38
C PHE A 297 40.91 46.60 33.12
N THR A 298 41.33 47.56 32.29
CA THR A 298 40.71 47.82 30.99
C THR A 298 40.83 46.61 30.06
N LEU A 299 42.03 45.99 29.99
CA LEU A 299 42.24 44.76 29.22
C LEU A 299 41.39 43.60 29.75
N ARG A 300 41.29 43.44 31.08
CA ARG A 300 40.40 42.43 31.67
C ARG A 300 38.94 42.65 31.29
N LEU A 301 38.47 43.89 31.30
CA LEU A 301 37.10 44.23 30.91
C LEU A 301 36.83 43.90 29.44
N ILE A 302 37.76 44.21 28.55
CA ILE A 302 37.66 43.87 27.12
C ILE A 302 37.60 42.35 26.93
N ASN A 303 38.49 41.61 27.60
CA ASN A 303 38.53 40.15 27.50
C ASN A 303 37.27 39.49 28.08
N GLU A 304 36.76 40.00 29.20
CA GLU A 304 35.51 39.54 29.81
C GLU A 304 34.32 39.76 28.86
N ASN A 305 34.20 40.95 28.27
CA ASN A 305 33.14 41.24 27.29
C ASN A 305 33.21 40.32 26.06
N ALA A 306 34.42 40.06 25.55
CA ALA A 306 34.61 39.15 24.43
C ALA A 306 34.21 37.71 24.78
N SER A 307 34.70 37.20 25.93
CA SER A 307 34.37 35.84 26.40
C SER A 307 32.87 35.67 26.69
N TYR A 308 32.25 36.68 27.30
CA TYR A 308 30.81 36.70 27.52
C TYR A 308 30.03 36.65 26.20
N GLY A 309 30.44 37.46 25.21
CA GLY A 309 29.83 37.46 23.88
C GLY A 309 29.84 36.09 23.21
N GLU A 310 30.95 35.35 23.28
CA GLU A 310 31.04 33.99 22.75
C GLU A 310 30.14 33.01 23.50
N LYS A 311 30.18 33.04 24.85
CA LYS A 311 29.38 32.15 25.70
C LYS A 311 27.89 32.36 25.52
N ILE A 312 27.43 33.61 25.50
CA ILE A 312 26.01 33.92 25.38
C ILE A 312 25.48 33.55 24.00
N ASN A 313 26.25 33.80 22.94
CA ASN A 313 25.87 33.42 21.59
C ASN A 313 25.76 31.90 21.43
N SER A 314 26.70 31.14 22.01
CA SER A 314 26.65 29.69 22.02
C SER A 314 25.41 29.16 22.75
N LEU A 315 25.13 29.68 23.95
CA LEU A 315 23.95 29.30 24.73
C LEU A 315 22.64 29.68 24.02
N ASP A 316 22.56 30.85 23.41
CA ASP A 316 21.37 31.28 22.65
C ASP A 316 21.12 30.36 21.44
N GLN A 317 22.17 29.89 20.76
CA GLN A 317 22.05 28.89 19.70
C GLN A 317 21.55 27.54 20.24
N MET A 318 22.10 27.07 21.37
CA MET A 318 21.66 25.83 22.02
C MET A 318 20.18 25.91 22.43
N ILE A 319 19.74 27.05 22.98
CA ILE A 319 18.35 27.30 23.35
C ILE A 319 17.45 27.25 22.12
N ARG A 320 17.80 27.95 21.03
CA ARG A 320 17.01 27.92 19.78
C ARG A 320 16.89 26.50 19.22
N ASN A 321 17.98 25.75 19.22
CA ASN A 321 17.97 24.36 18.75
C ASN A 321 17.09 23.46 19.62
N ALA A 322 17.15 23.63 20.95
CA ALA A 322 16.29 22.91 21.88
C ALA A 322 14.80 23.28 21.71
N GLU A 323 14.48 24.56 21.48
CA GLU A 323 13.12 25.03 21.20
C GLU A 323 12.57 24.44 19.88
N MET A 324 13.36 24.41 18.81
CA MET A 324 12.97 23.77 17.56
C MET A 324 12.74 22.26 17.74
N ASN A 325 13.60 21.58 18.52
CA ASN A 325 13.40 20.16 18.82
C ASN A 325 12.07 19.92 19.57
N LEU A 326 11.78 20.76 20.57
CA LEU A 326 10.51 20.69 21.31
C LEU A 326 9.29 20.93 20.41
N GLN A 327 9.38 21.88 19.48
CA GLN A 327 8.33 22.12 18.49
C GLN A 327 8.12 20.91 17.56
N ASN A 328 9.20 20.26 17.13
CA ASN A 328 9.13 19.04 16.33
C ASN A 328 8.49 17.88 17.10
N ILE A 329 8.85 17.70 18.38
CA ILE A 329 8.22 16.68 19.25
C ILE A 329 6.73 16.96 19.41
N ASN A 330 6.34 18.21 19.67
CA ASN A 330 4.91 18.58 19.78
C ASN A 330 4.16 18.35 18.46
N SER A 331 4.79 18.59 17.32
CA SER A 331 4.18 18.34 16.00
C SER A 331 3.99 16.85 15.73
N GLN A 332 4.96 16.01 16.11
CA GLN A 332 4.83 14.55 16.05
C GLN A 332 3.71 14.05 16.96
N ASP A 333 3.62 14.62 18.16
CA ASP A 333 2.60 14.28 19.13
C ASP A 333 1.18 14.61 18.63
N GLN A 334 1.01 15.79 18.05
CA GLN A 334 -0.25 16.18 17.40
C GLN A 334 -0.58 15.26 16.22
N GLY A 335 0.43 14.87 15.43
CA GLY A 335 0.26 13.93 14.33
C GLY A 335 -0.26 12.56 14.78
N ILE A 336 0.15 12.06 15.95
CA ILE A 336 -0.41 10.84 16.54
C ILE A 336 -1.87 11.05 16.92
N LEU A 337 -2.20 12.16 17.59
CA LEU A 337 -3.57 12.47 18.00
C LEU A 337 -4.52 12.57 16.80
N ASP A 338 -4.11 13.25 15.73
CA ASP A 338 -4.88 13.39 14.50
C ASP A 338 -5.09 12.03 13.80
N THR A 339 -4.08 11.16 13.86
CA THR A 339 -4.13 9.81 13.28
C THR A 339 -5.03 8.85 14.07
N VAL A 340 -5.15 9.02 15.38
CA VAL A 340 -6.09 8.24 16.20
C VAL A 340 -7.51 8.78 16.05
N ALA A 341 -7.66 10.09 15.89
CA ALA A 341 -8.97 10.72 15.70
C ALA A 341 -9.60 10.42 14.33
N THR A 342 -8.82 9.98 13.34
CA THR A 342 -9.27 9.81 11.96
C THR A 342 -8.82 8.48 11.36
N VAL A 343 -9.70 7.87 10.55
CA VAL A 343 -9.41 6.65 9.80
C VAL A 343 -9.10 7.03 8.36
N ARG A 344 -7.93 6.60 7.88
CA ARG A 344 -7.51 6.81 6.49
C ARG A 344 -7.96 5.64 5.64
N GLY A 345 -8.62 5.95 4.53
CA GLY A 345 -9.23 4.97 3.64
C GLY A 345 -8.72 5.08 2.21
N THR A 346 -8.38 3.96 1.58
CA THR A 346 -8.17 3.89 0.13
C THR A 346 -9.06 2.85 -0.51
N VAL A 347 -9.65 3.22 -1.66
CA VAL A 347 -10.59 2.39 -2.39
C VAL A 347 -10.19 2.33 -3.85
N SER A 348 -10.01 1.12 -4.35
CA SER A 348 -9.82 0.86 -5.77
C SER A 348 -11.10 0.29 -6.38
N LEU A 349 -11.53 0.89 -7.48
CA LEU A 349 -12.74 0.55 -8.22
C LEU A 349 -12.35 -0.08 -9.55
N ASN A 350 -12.80 -1.31 -9.81
CA ASN A 350 -12.59 -1.98 -11.09
C ASN A 350 -13.91 -2.30 -11.79
N TRP A 351 -13.89 -2.16 -13.12
CA TRP A 351 -14.99 -2.61 -13.94
C TRP A 351 -15.01 -4.14 -14.04
N ILE A 352 -16.21 -4.70 -13.96
CA ILE A 352 -16.43 -6.15 -14.08
C ILE A 352 -17.31 -6.47 -15.28
N SER A 353 -16.90 -7.43 -16.08
CA SER A 353 -17.66 -7.92 -17.22
C SER A 353 -18.79 -8.88 -16.80
N ILE A 354 -19.75 -9.11 -17.70
CA ILE A 354 -20.84 -10.09 -17.45
C ILE A 354 -20.27 -11.50 -17.27
N GLY A 355 -19.22 -11.86 -18.02
CA GLY A 355 -18.56 -13.16 -17.91
C GLY A 355 -17.95 -13.37 -16.52
N GLU A 356 -17.22 -12.38 -16.00
CA GLU A 356 -16.64 -12.44 -14.65
C GLU A 356 -17.71 -12.45 -13.54
N VAL A 357 -18.84 -11.77 -13.76
CA VAL A 357 -20.00 -11.88 -12.85
C VAL A 357 -20.52 -13.31 -12.84
N ILE A 358 -20.71 -13.93 -13.99
CA ILE A 358 -21.18 -15.33 -14.08
C ILE A 358 -20.20 -16.27 -13.40
N GLU A 359 -18.89 -16.10 -13.60
CA GLU A 359 -17.84 -16.89 -12.93
C GLU A 359 -17.91 -16.79 -11.40
N LEU A 360 -18.27 -15.61 -10.88
CA LEU A 360 -18.43 -15.37 -9.44
C LEU A 360 -19.62 -16.11 -8.83
N TYR A 361 -20.66 -16.42 -9.62
CA TYR A 361 -21.86 -17.13 -9.16
C TYR A 361 -21.84 -18.62 -9.51
N ILE A 362 -21.28 -18.98 -10.66
CA ILE A 362 -21.22 -20.33 -11.19
C ILE A 362 -19.78 -20.58 -11.62
N SER A 363 -19.06 -21.34 -10.80
CA SER A 363 -17.72 -21.78 -11.20
C SER A 363 -17.80 -22.54 -12.52
N PHE A 364 -16.90 -22.27 -13.46
CA PHE A 364 -16.87 -22.91 -14.78
C PHE A 364 -16.92 -24.45 -14.69
N TYR A 365 -16.45 -25.03 -13.58
CA TYR A 365 -16.56 -26.46 -13.29
C TYR A 365 -18.01 -26.97 -13.23
N TRP A 366 -18.95 -26.19 -12.70
CA TRP A 366 -20.37 -26.57 -12.64
C TRP A 366 -21.02 -26.55 -14.02
N ILE A 367 -20.64 -25.59 -14.87
CA ILE A 367 -21.10 -25.52 -16.27
C ILE A 367 -20.55 -26.73 -17.04
N ALA A 368 -19.25 -27.00 -16.92
CA ALA A 368 -18.61 -28.16 -17.54
C ALA A 368 -19.19 -29.50 -17.03
N PHE A 369 -19.52 -29.59 -15.74
CA PHE A 369 -20.16 -30.75 -15.14
C PHE A 369 -21.56 -30.99 -15.73
N LEU A 370 -22.39 -29.95 -15.84
CA LEU A 370 -23.73 -30.06 -16.45
C LEU A 370 -23.68 -30.56 -17.90
N PHE A 371 -22.77 -30.01 -18.71
CA PHE A 371 -22.59 -30.48 -20.09
C PHE A 371 -22.08 -31.92 -20.16
N SER A 372 -21.21 -32.32 -19.24
CA SER A 372 -20.70 -33.70 -19.15
C SER A 372 -21.83 -34.68 -18.79
N VAL A 373 -22.67 -34.34 -17.81
CA VAL A 373 -23.84 -35.16 -17.42
C VAL A 373 -24.84 -35.26 -18.58
N ALA A 374 -25.11 -34.15 -19.27
CA ALA A 374 -25.99 -34.13 -20.44
C ALA A 374 -25.45 -34.99 -21.59
N ALA A 375 -24.12 -34.99 -21.81
CA ALA A 375 -23.48 -35.82 -22.82
C ALA A 375 -23.63 -37.33 -22.53
N VAL A 376 -23.45 -37.72 -21.26
CA VAL A 376 -23.66 -39.10 -20.79
C VAL A 376 -25.12 -39.51 -20.93
N ALA A 377 -26.06 -38.65 -20.51
CA ALA A 377 -27.49 -38.90 -20.64
C ALA A 377 -27.93 -39.07 -22.12
N SER A 378 -27.45 -38.19 -23.00
CA SER A 378 -27.67 -38.28 -24.46
C SER A 378 -27.12 -39.59 -25.03
N TYR A 379 -25.92 -39.99 -24.60
CA TYR A 379 -25.29 -41.23 -25.08
C TYR A 379 -26.10 -42.46 -24.64
N LEU A 380 -26.55 -42.47 -23.38
CA LEU A 380 -27.40 -43.54 -22.85
C LEU A 380 -28.77 -43.59 -23.54
N TRP A 381 -29.38 -42.44 -23.86
CA TRP A 381 -30.63 -42.36 -24.62
C TRP A 381 -30.46 -42.94 -26.02
N HIS A 382 -29.41 -42.54 -26.74
CA HIS A 382 -29.13 -43.03 -28.10
C HIS A 382 -28.94 -44.55 -28.10
N ARG A 383 -28.18 -45.08 -27.14
CA ARG A 383 -27.96 -46.52 -26.99
C ARG A 383 -29.25 -47.30 -26.67
N ARG A 384 -30.17 -46.73 -25.89
CA ARG A 384 -31.49 -47.34 -25.65
C ARG A 384 -32.36 -47.35 -26.91
N ARG A 385 -32.37 -46.28 -27.70
CA ARG A 385 -33.13 -46.19 -28.95
C ARG A 385 -32.63 -47.16 -30.01
N SER A 386 -31.32 -47.31 -30.16
CA SER A 386 -30.72 -48.28 -31.08
C SER A 386 -30.99 -49.74 -30.71
N ARG A 387 -31.32 -50.04 -29.44
CA ARG A 387 -31.72 -51.39 -29.01
C ARG A 387 -33.20 -51.70 -29.26
N MET A 388 -34.05 -50.68 -29.41
CA MET A 388 -35.47 -50.86 -29.75
C MET A 388 -35.73 -50.83 -31.27
N ALA A 389 -34.72 -50.50 -32.07
CA ALA A 389 -34.75 -50.59 -33.53
C ALA A 389 -34.00 -51.85 -33.98
N LEU A 390 -34.56 -53.02 -33.69
CA LEU A 390 -34.20 -54.29 -34.31
C LEU A 390 -35.43 -54.78 -35.07
N PRO A 391 -35.32 -55.18 -36.36
CA PRO A 391 -36.36 -55.98 -37.01
C PRO A 391 -36.45 -57.38 -36.40
#